data_AF-A0A8T7A180-F1
#
_entry.id   AF-A0A8T7A180-F1
#
_cell.length_a   1.000
_cell.length_b   1.000
_cell.length_c   1.000
_cell.angle_alpha   90.00
_cell.angle_beta   90.00
_cell.angle_gamma   90.00
#
_symmetry.space_group_name_H-M   'P 1'
#
loop_
_entity.id
_entity.type
_entity.pdbx_description
1 polymer ?
#
loop_
_entity_poly.entity_id
_entity_poly.type
_entity_poly.pdbx_seq_one_letter_code
_entity_poly.pdbx_strand_id
1 'polypeptide(L)'
;TDTDGLLEAGCSKEGRKDCADKSGCSESQILKWVNMCDLFRIKGVGEEYSELLEVSGVDTVKELRNRVPENLTAKMEEVNAEKNLVRRVPTLKEVTAWIEHAKELSPKVTH
;
A
#
# COMPACT_ATOMS: atom_id res chain seq x y z
N THR A 1 -18.38 5.59 0.88
CA THR A 1 -17.08 6.23 0.65
C THR A 1 -16.17 5.13 0.19
N ASP A 2 -15.93 5.06 -1.11
CA ASP A 2 -15.18 3.95 -1.70
C ASP A 2 -13.69 4.27 -1.65
N THR A 3 -12.83 3.24 -1.70
CA THR A 3 -11.36 3.39 -1.63
C THR A 3 -10.82 4.37 -2.67
N ASP A 4 -11.43 4.40 -3.85
CA ASP A 4 -11.09 5.34 -4.93
C ASP A 4 -11.40 6.79 -4.55
N GLY A 5 -12.53 7.03 -3.86
CA GLY A 5 -12.90 8.37 -3.41
C GLY A 5 -11.96 8.94 -2.36
N LEU A 6 -11.45 8.09 -1.45
CA LEU A 6 -10.44 8.51 -0.48
C LEU A 6 -9.10 8.80 -1.17
N LEU A 7 -8.70 7.95 -2.12
CA LEU A 7 -7.46 8.16 -2.88
C LEU A 7 -7.51 9.47 -3.67
N GLU A 8 -8.62 9.77 -4.34
CA GLU A 8 -8.79 11.03 -5.07
C GLU A 8 -8.78 12.25 -4.15
N ALA A 9 -9.52 12.20 -3.03
CA ALA A 9 -9.59 13.31 -2.09
C ALA A 9 -8.27 13.55 -1.32
N GLY A 10 -7.52 12.47 -1.03
CA GLY A 10 -6.31 12.52 -0.20
C GLY A 10 -4.99 12.41 -0.98
N CYS A 11 -5.01 12.43 -2.31
CA CYS A 11 -3.78 12.30 -3.11
C CYS A 11 -2.81 13.48 -2.91
N SER A 12 -3.30 14.65 -2.52
CA SER A 12 -2.50 15.85 -2.23
C SER A 12 -2.40 16.15 -0.74
N LYS A 13 -1.36 16.88 -0.33
CA LYS A 13 -1.18 17.29 1.07
C LYS A 13 -2.35 18.13 1.59
N GLU A 14 -2.84 19.07 0.77
CA GLU A 14 -4.02 19.88 1.10
C GLU A 14 -5.26 19.02 1.24
N GLY A 15 -5.48 18.09 0.31
CA GLY A 15 -6.61 17.16 0.36
C GLY A 15 -6.59 16.26 1.60
N ARG A 16 -5.41 15.79 2.03
CA ARG A 16 -5.27 15.04 3.28
C ARG A 16 -5.61 15.86 4.51
N LYS A 17 -5.20 17.13 4.55
CA LYS A 17 -5.54 18.06 5.64
C LYS A 17 -7.06 18.27 5.72
N ASP A 18 -7.71 18.51 4.59
CA ASP A 18 -9.17 18.65 4.52
C ASP A 18 -9.89 17.36 4.97
N CYS A 19 -9.36 16.19 4.60
CA CYS A 19 -9.90 14.91 5.05
C CYS A 19 -9.74 14.74 6.56
N ALA A 20 -8.58 15.08 7.12
CA ALA A 20 -8.30 15.03 8.54
C ALA A 20 -9.25 15.95 9.35
N ASP A 21 -9.42 17.19 8.89
CA ASP A 21 -10.32 18.16 9.53
C ASP A 21 -11.79 17.72 9.51
N LYS A 22 -12.24 17.09 8.42
CA LYS A 22 -13.61 16.59 8.26
C LYS A 22 -13.87 15.29 9.03
N SER A 23 -12.88 14.40 9.12
CA SER A 23 -13.03 13.08 9.75
C SER A 23 -12.66 13.07 11.23
N GLY A 24 -11.94 14.09 11.71
CA GLY A 24 -11.35 14.12 13.05
C GLY A 24 -10.17 13.16 13.22
N CYS A 25 -9.63 12.61 12.12
CA CYS A 25 -8.45 11.75 12.13
C CYS A 25 -7.17 12.57 11.98
N SER A 26 -6.01 12.00 12.33
CA SER A 26 -4.75 12.67 12.04
C SER A 26 -4.40 12.62 10.56
N GLU A 27 -3.67 13.62 10.04
CA GLU A 27 -3.13 13.60 8.67
C GLU A 27 -2.28 12.35 8.39
N SER A 28 -1.60 11.81 9.40
CA SER A 28 -0.83 10.56 9.29
C SER A 28 -1.71 9.33 9.08
N GLN A 29 -2.86 9.24 9.77
CA GLN A 29 -3.82 8.16 9.55
C GLN A 29 -4.43 8.25 8.15
N ILE A 30 -4.77 9.47 7.70
CA ILE A 30 -5.27 9.70 6.34
C ILE A 30 -4.20 9.33 5.30
N LEU A 31 -2.94 9.70 5.51
CA LEU A 31 -1.85 9.34 4.60
C LEU A 31 -1.70 7.82 4.49
N LYS A 32 -1.74 7.10 5.60
CA LYS A 32 -1.75 5.62 5.61
C LYS A 32 -2.95 5.07 4.83
N TRP A 33 -4.15 5.57 5.15
CA TRP A 33 -5.38 5.58 4.35
C TRP A 33 -5.16 5.51 2.84
N VAL A 34 -4.66 6.63 2.34
CA VAL A 34 -4.47 6.95 0.94
C VAL A 34 -3.42 6.05 0.31
N ASN A 35 -2.33 5.76 1.03
CA ASN A 35 -1.25 4.89 0.57
C ASN A 35 -1.74 3.44 0.37
N MET A 36 -2.50 2.89 1.32
CA MET A 36 -3.14 1.57 1.16
C MET A 36 -4.09 1.56 -0.03
N CYS A 37 -4.90 2.61 -0.21
CA CYS A 37 -5.78 2.75 -1.37
C CYS A 37 -5.00 2.82 -2.70
N ASP A 38 -3.82 3.45 -2.72
CA ASP A 38 -2.95 3.46 -3.91
C ASP A 38 -2.39 2.05 -4.20
N LEU A 39 -2.03 1.28 -3.17
CA LEU A 39 -1.59 -0.11 -3.32
C LEU A 39 -2.70 -1.05 -3.82
N PHE A 40 -3.98 -0.80 -3.47
CA PHE A 40 -5.12 -1.60 -3.97
C PHE A 40 -5.29 -1.55 -5.49
N ARG A 41 -4.72 -0.55 -6.15
CA ARG A 41 -4.69 -0.49 -7.62
C ARG A 41 -3.88 -1.63 -8.22
N ILE A 42 -3.01 -2.28 -7.44
CA ILE A 42 -2.21 -3.40 -7.90
C ILE A 42 -3.08 -4.66 -7.89
N LYS A 43 -3.24 -5.28 -9.07
CA LYS A 43 -4.01 -6.51 -9.22
C LYS A 43 -3.51 -7.60 -8.25
N GLY A 44 -4.41 -8.05 -7.38
CA GLY A 44 -4.14 -9.08 -6.38
C GLY A 44 -3.66 -8.55 -5.03
N VAL A 45 -3.52 -7.22 -4.87
CA VAL A 45 -3.26 -6.58 -3.58
C VAL A 45 -4.59 -6.04 -3.03
N GLY A 46 -5.08 -6.68 -1.97
CA GLY A 46 -6.21 -6.19 -1.17
C GLY A 46 -5.73 -5.67 0.18
N GLU A 47 -6.66 -5.47 1.12
CA GLU A 47 -6.39 -4.94 2.46
C GLU A 47 -5.26 -5.66 3.19
N GLU A 48 -5.39 -6.98 3.39
CA GLU A 48 -4.42 -7.77 4.17
C GLU A 48 -3.02 -7.74 3.52
N TYR A 49 -2.93 -7.77 2.18
CA TYR A 49 -1.64 -7.69 1.49
C TYR A 49 -1.06 -6.27 1.48
N SER A 50 -1.88 -5.23 1.45
CA SER A 50 -1.40 -3.85 1.60
C SER A 50 -0.81 -3.61 2.99
N GLU A 51 -1.45 -4.16 4.03
CA GLU A 51 -0.95 -4.06 5.40
C GLU A 51 0.34 -4.87 5.55
N LEU A 52 0.40 -6.07 5.00
CA LEU A 52 1.64 -6.85 5.00
C LEU A 52 2.77 -6.15 4.24
N LEU A 53 2.48 -5.47 3.13
CA LEU A 53 3.45 -4.66 2.39
C LEU A 53 3.95 -3.48 3.23
N GLU A 54 3.04 -2.72 3.84
CA GLU A 54 3.36 -1.58 4.72
C GLU A 54 4.29 -2.03 5.85
N VAL A 55 3.91 -3.10 6.56
CA VAL A 55 4.69 -3.62 7.69
C VAL A 55 6.02 -4.25 7.22
N SER A 56 6.11 -4.66 5.96
CA SER A 56 7.36 -5.08 5.31
C SER A 56 8.20 -3.91 4.77
N GLY A 57 7.78 -2.66 5.03
CA GLY A 57 8.45 -1.42 4.66
C GLY A 57 8.14 -0.93 3.25
N VAL A 58 6.98 -1.29 2.70
CA VAL A 58 6.51 -0.85 1.38
C VAL A 58 5.19 -0.10 1.55
N ASP A 59 5.27 1.21 1.65
CA ASP A 59 4.11 2.05 1.93
C ASP A 59 3.51 2.59 0.63
N THR A 60 4.26 2.60 -0.47
CA THR A 60 3.85 3.24 -1.72
C THR A 60 4.09 2.38 -2.96
N VAL A 61 3.31 2.64 -4.02
CA VAL A 61 3.54 2.04 -5.36
C VAL A 61 4.94 2.37 -5.89
N LYS A 62 5.47 3.57 -5.57
CA LYS A 62 6.83 3.99 -5.95
C LYS A 62 7.92 3.17 -5.29
N GLU A 63 7.73 2.75 -4.05
CA GLU A 63 8.69 1.88 -3.37
C GLU A 63 8.59 0.47 -3.90
N LEU A 64 7.37 -0.05 -4.05
CA LEU A 64 7.14 -1.42 -4.51
C LEU A 64 7.83 -1.69 -5.86
N ARG A 65 7.67 -0.80 -6.84
CA ARG A 65 8.27 -0.97 -8.18
C ARG A 65 9.81 -1.05 -8.20
N ASN A 66 10.46 -0.62 -7.11
CA ASN A 66 11.92 -0.63 -6.94
C ASN A 66 12.41 -1.78 -6.04
N ARG A 67 11.51 -2.63 -5.51
CA ARG A 67 11.90 -3.76 -4.64
C ARG A 67 12.45 -4.91 -5.46
N VAL A 68 13.33 -5.69 -4.81
CA VAL A 68 13.79 -6.99 -5.31
C VAL A 68 12.76 -8.04 -4.85
N PRO A 69 12.12 -8.80 -5.77
CA PRO A 69 11.03 -9.71 -5.42
C PRO A 69 11.42 -10.75 -4.37
N GLU A 70 12.63 -11.32 -4.45
CA GLU A 70 13.12 -12.35 -3.53
C GLU A 70 13.26 -11.80 -2.10
N ASN A 71 13.89 -10.64 -1.97
CA ASN A 71 14.07 -9.98 -0.67
C ASN A 71 12.74 -9.57 -0.05
N LEU A 72 11.82 -9.03 -0.86
CA LEU A 72 10.50 -8.62 -0.38
C LEU A 72 9.68 -9.84 0.07
N THR A 73 9.68 -10.92 -0.71
CA THR A 73 8.96 -12.15 -0.35
C THR A 73 9.46 -12.72 0.97
N ALA A 74 10.79 -12.83 1.13
CA ALA A 74 11.38 -13.30 2.38
C ALA A 74 11.02 -12.38 3.57
N LYS A 75 11.00 -11.06 3.36
CA LYS A 75 10.62 -10.12 4.41
C LYS A 75 9.14 -10.24 4.79
N MET A 76 8.26 -10.42 3.81
CA MET A 76 6.83 -10.63 4.05
C MET A 76 6.58 -11.94 4.80
N GLU A 77 7.37 -12.99 4.55
CA GLU A 77 7.30 -14.25 5.30
C GLU A 77 7.73 -14.07 6.76
N GLU A 78 8.86 -13.41 7.01
CA GLU A 78 9.36 -13.08 8.35
C GLU A 78 8.32 -12.28 9.14
N VAL A 79 7.82 -11.19 8.55
CA VAL A 79 6.82 -10.31 9.17
C VAL A 79 5.53 -11.07 9.46
N ASN A 80 5.07 -11.93 8.54
CA ASN A 80 3.84 -12.66 8.73
C ASN A 80 3.97 -13.77 9.78
N ALA A 81 5.15 -14.38 9.92
CA ALA A 81 5.42 -15.34 10.98
C ALA A 81 5.32 -14.70 12.38
N GLU A 82 5.73 -13.43 12.51
CA GLU A 82 5.64 -12.69 13.77
C GLU A 82 4.23 -12.15 14.04
N LYS A 83 3.58 -11.58 13.01
CA LYS A 83 2.37 -10.75 13.20
C LYS A 83 1.07 -11.37 12.70
N ASN A 84 1.14 -12.47 11.94
CA ASN A 84 -0.02 -13.20 11.42
C ASN A 84 -1.05 -12.31 10.71
N LEU A 85 -0.56 -11.42 9.82
CA LEU A 85 -1.38 -10.44 9.10
C LEU A 85 -2.21 -11.08 7.98
N VAL A 86 -1.67 -12.11 7.32
CA VAL A 86 -2.35 -12.85 6.24
C VAL A 86 -2.40 -14.34 6.58
N ARG A 87 -3.46 -14.99 6.12
CA ARG A 87 -3.59 -16.46 6.21
C ARG A 87 -2.62 -17.19 5.28
N ARG A 88 -2.28 -16.58 4.14
CA ARG A 88 -1.37 -17.13 3.14
C ARG A 88 -0.39 -16.05 2.67
N VAL A 89 0.88 -16.28 2.97
CA VAL A 89 1.99 -15.45 2.47
C VAL A 89 2.00 -15.51 0.94
N PRO A 90 2.18 -14.38 0.24
CA PRO A 90 2.24 -14.37 -1.22
C PRO A 90 3.46 -15.14 -1.73
N THR A 91 3.30 -15.83 -2.86
CA THR A 91 4.42 -16.51 -3.52
C THR A 91 5.33 -15.51 -4.21
N LEU A 92 6.58 -15.89 -4.47
CA LEU A 92 7.52 -15.07 -5.25
C LEU A 92 6.93 -14.62 -6.60
N LYS A 93 6.16 -15.50 -7.26
CA LYS A 93 5.50 -15.18 -8.53
C LYS A 93 4.47 -14.06 -8.39
N GLU A 94 3.70 -14.06 -7.30
CA GLU A 94 2.71 -13.02 -7.01
C GLU A 94 3.40 -11.70 -6.70
N VAL A 95 4.43 -11.71 -5.85
CA VAL A 95 5.22 -10.52 -5.51
C VAL A 95 5.89 -9.93 -6.76
N THR A 96 6.47 -10.76 -7.63
CA THR A 96 7.01 -10.31 -8.91
C THR A 96 5.94 -9.66 -9.78
N ALA A 97 4.75 -10.26 -9.90
CA ALA A 97 3.67 -9.68 -10.69
C ALA A 97 3.19 -8.33 -10.12
N TRP A 98 3.16 -8.18 -8.79
CA TRP A 98 2.84 -6.91 -8.15
C TRP A 98 3.88 -5.82 -8.44
N ILE A 99 5.17 -6.17 -8.39
CA ILE A 99 6.27 -5.25 -8.69
C ILE A 99 6.22 -4.81 -10.15
N GLU A 100 6.01 -5.73 -11.09
CA GLU A 100 5.89 -5.40 -12.51
C GLU A 100 4.68 -4.50 -12.78
N HIS A 101 3.52 -4.83 -12.22
CA HIS A 101 2.34 -3.98 -12.37
C HIS A 101 2.55 -2.59 -11.73
N ALA A 102 3.23 -2.51 -10.59
CA ALA A 102 3.57 -1.23 -9.97
C ALA A 102 4.49 -0.35 -10.84
N LYS A 103 5.30 -0.94 -11.75
CA LYS A 103 6.10 -0.18 -12.73
C LYS A 103 5.24 0.47 -13.81
N GLU A 104 4.11 -0.15 -14.16
CA GLU A 104 3.16 0.35 -15.16
C GLU A 104 2.24 1.44 -14.61
N LEU A 105 2.04 1.48 -13.28
CA LEU A 105 1.16 2.45 -12.64
C LEU A 105 1.81 3.83 -12.51
N SER A 106 1.05 4.85 -12.91
CA SER A 106 1.37 6.24 -12.59
C SER A 106 1.16 6.46 -11.09
N PRO A 107 2.11 7.11 -10.38
CA PRO A 107 1.94 7.45 -8.98
C PRO A 107 0.77 8.44 -8.82
N LYS A 108 -0.19 8.12 -7.96
CA LYS A 108 -1.31 9.03 -7.66
C LYS A 108 -1.04 9.89 -6.43
N VAL A 109 -0.33 9.36 -5.43
CA VAL A 109 -0.07 10.09 -4.19
C VAL A 109 1.13 11.02 -4.33
N THR A 110 0.92 12.27 -3.93
CA THR A 110 1.96 13.30 -3.77
C THR A 110 2.29 13.45 -2.29
N HIS A 111 3.58 13.37 -1.95
CA HIS A 111 4.08 13.50 -0.59
C HIS A 111 4.40 14.96 -0.26
#